data_AF-A0A7V6J1D7-F1
#
_entry.id   AF-A0A7V6J1D7-F1
#
_cell.length_a   1.000
_cell.length_b   1.000
_cell.length_c   1.000
_cell.angle_alpha   90.00
_cell.angle_beta   90.00
_cell.angle_gamma   90.00
#
_symmetry.space_group_name_H-M   'P 1'
#
loop_
_entity.id
_entity.type
_entity.pdbx_description
1 polymer ?
#
loop_
_entity_poly.entity_id
_entity_poly.type
_entity_poly.pdbx_seq_one_letter_code
_entity_poly.pdbx_strand_id
1 'polypeptide(L)'
;MKRMIDEKDYEKYKYSYLFSYLCFLIPLVFVSNSKLGKYYANQGLVLFLFNLLVISLNKVIGLIPVFGLLVVIIFKFSVYIVLIYAMYCVCIRKVWRIPIIGRVNIIKNN
;
A
#
# COMPACT_ATOMS: atom_id res chain seq x y z
N MET A 1 -3.46 -17.13 -2.31
CA MET A 1 -4.39 -16.02 -2.66
C MET A 1 -4.53 -16.00 -4.18
N LYS A 2 -5.74 -15.80 -4.72
CA LYS A 2 -5.94 -15.66 -6.18
C LYS A 2 -5.02 -14.55 -6.71
N ARG A 3 -4.42 -14.77 -7.87
CA ARG A 3 -3.55 -13.76 -8.53
C ARG A 3 -4.37 -12.64 -9.18
N MET A 4 -5.68 -12.86 -9.40
CA MET A 4 -6.60 -11.93 -10.05
C MET A 4 -7.86 -11.72 -9.20
N ILE A 5 -8.43 -10.52 -9.26
CA ILE A 5 -9.69 -10.14 -8.65
C ILE A 5 -10.85 -10.64 -9.53
N ASP A 6 -11.84 -11.26 -8.90
CA ASP A 6 -13.07 -11.66 -9.59
C ASP A 6 -13.79 -10.45 -10.19
N GLU A 7 -14.44 -10.62 -11.33
CA GLU A 7 -15.05 -9.50 -12.06
C GLU A 7 -16.19 -8.86 -11.28
N LYS A 8 -17.04 -9.70 -10.66
CA LYS A 8 -18.17 -9.24 -9.88
C LYS A 8 -17.72 -8.50 -8.63
N ASP A 9 -16.68 -9.00 -7.97
CA ASP A 9 -16.07 -8.35 -6.80
C ASP A 9 -15.39 -7.04 -7.18
N TYR A 10 -14.71 -7.00 -8.33
CA TYR A 10 -14.03 -5.81 -8.83
C TYR A 10 -15.03 -4.69 -9.11
N GLU A 11 -16.09 -4.95 -9.88
CA GLU A 11 -17.07 -3.89 -10.20
C GLU A 11 -17.75 -3.33 -8.96
N LYS A 12 -18.01 -4.18 -7.96
CA LYS A 12 -18.65 -3.77 -6.71
C LYS A 12 -17.73 -2.97 -5.78
N TYR A 13 -16.43 -3.32 -5.70
CA TYR A 13 -15.52 -2.81 -4.67
C TYR A 13 -14.24 -2.15 -5.19
N LYS A 14 -14.10 -1.92 -6.50
CA LYS A 14 -12.89 -1.33 -7.14
C LYS A 14 -12.39 -0.08 -6.43
N TYR A 15 -13.28 0.84 -6.06
CA TYR A 15 -12.89 2.06 -5.35
C TYR A 15 -12.36 1.77 -3.95
N SER A 16 -12.94 0.81 -3.23
CA SER A 16 -12.43 0.40 -1.92
C SER A 16 -11.01 -0.16 -2.03
N TYR A 17 -10.73 -0.98 -3.05
CA TYR A 17 -9.40 -1.52 -3.29
C TYR A 17 -8.41 -0.45 -3.75
N LEU A 18 -8.82 0.47 -4.62
CA LEU A 18 -7.97 1.54 -5.14
C LEU A 18 -7.58 2.53 -4.02
N PHE A 19 -8.56 2.98 -3.24
CA PHE A 19 -8.34 3.94 -2.16
C PHE A 19 -7.69 3.32 -0.92
N SER A 20 -7.55 1.99 -0.85
CA SER A 20 -6.86 1.31 0.25
C SER A 20 -5.43 1.80 0.47
N TYR A 21 -4.73 2.16 -0.61
CA TYR A 21 -3.35 2.65 -0.57
C TYR A 21 -3.23 4.10 -0.09
N LEU A 22 -4.34 4.85 -0.13
CA LEU A 22 -4.43 6.20 0.43
C LEU A 22 -4.95 6.17 1.86
N CYS A 23 -5.97 5.33 2.12
CA CYS A 23 -6.55 5.13 3.43
C CYS A 23 -6.90 3.65 3.64
N PHE A 24 -6.09 2.98 4.46
CA PHE A 24 -6.19 1.54 4.73
C PHE A 24 -7.50 1.15 5.44
N LEU A 25 -8.21 2.11 6.04
CA LEU A 25 -9.48 1.91 6.73
C LEU A 25 -10.64 1.67 5.75
N ILE A 26 -10.54 2.13 4.51
CA ILE A 26 -11.65 2.04 3.54
C ILE A 26 -12.06 0.58 3.30
N PRO A 27 -11.16 -0.37 2.94
CA PRO A 27 -11.55 -1.77 2.79
C PRO A 27 -12.04 -2.42 4.08
N LEU A 28 -11.61 -1.94 5.26
CA LEU A 28 -12.08 -2.45 6.56
C LEU A 28 -13.53 -2.05 6.84
N VAL A 29 -14.00 -0.91 6.33
CA VAL A 29 -15.39 -0.48 6.52
C VAL A 29 -16.30 -1.14 5.48
N PHE A 30 -15.89 -1.13 4.20
CA PHE A 30 -16.76 -1.54 3.09
C PHE A 30 -16.62 -3.02 2.70
N VAL A 31 -15.50 -3.68 3.05
CA VAL A 31 -15.15 -5.03 2.56
C VAL A 31 -14.44 -5.89 3.65
N SER A 32 -14.67 -5.61 4.93
CA SER A 32 -13.98 -6.30 6.06
C SER A 32 -14.18 -7.81 6.10
N ASN A 33 -15.33 -8.29 5.67
CA ASN A 33 -15.68 -9.71 5.75
C ASN A 33 -14.96 -10.56 4.68
N SER A 34 -14.34 -9.94 3.67
CA SER A 34 -13.65 -10.67 2.62
C SER A 34 -12.15 -10.80 2.89
N LYS A 35 -11.59 -11.95 2.52
CA LYS A 35 -10.13 -12.16 2.50
C LYS A 35 -9.41 -11.14 1.63
N LEU A 36 -10.07 -10.66 0.57
CA LEU A 36 -9.52 -9.65 -0.35
C LEU A 36 -9.55 -8.24 0.26
N GLY A 37 -10.64 -7.87 0.93
CA GLY A 37 -10.74 -6.59 1.63
C GLY A 37 -9.69 -6.46 2.74
N LYS A 38 -9.53 -7.49 3.57
CA LYS A 38 -8.45 -7.58 4.57
C LYS A 38 -7.05 -7.51 3.95
N TYR A 39 -6.86 -8.06 2.75
CA TYR A 39 -5.59 -7.97 2.03
C TYR A 39 -5.28 -6.53 1.61
N TYR A 40 -6.21 -5.84 0.96
CA TYR A 40 -6.00 -4.44 0.54
C TYR A 40 -5.86 -3.49 1.73
N ALA A 41 -6.61 -3.73 2.81
CA ALA A 41 -6.40 -3.04 4.09
C ALA A 41 -4.97 -3.26 4.62
N ASN A 42 -4.47 -4.50 4.61
CA ASN A 42 -3.10 -4.79 5.05
C ASN A 42 -2.05 -4.13 4.15
N GLN A 43 -2.20 -4.18 2.81
CA GLN A 43 -1.23 -3.54 1.91
C GLN A 43 -1.21 -2.01 2.10
N GLY A 44 -2.38 -1.39 2.24
CA GLY A 44 -2.49 0.03 2.55
C GLY A 44 -1.85 0.39 3.91
N LEU A 45 -2.12 -0.41 4.94
CA LEU A 45 -1.58 -0.21 6.29
C LEU A 45 -0.06 -0.34 6.32
N VAL A 46 0.48 -1.36 5.64
CA VAL A 46 1.92 -1.58 5.53
C VAL A 46 2.60 -0.43 4.77
N LEU A 47 2.01 0.05 3.68
CA LEU A 47 2.51 1.21 2.95
C LEU A 47 2.51 2.48 3.81
N PHE A 48 1.44 2.69 4.59
CA PHE A 48 1.33 3.79 5.53
C PHE A 48 2.41 3.74 6.63
N LEU A 49 2.60 2.58 7.27
CA LEU A 49 3.64 2.40 8.29
C LEU A 49 5.04 2.58 7.72
N PHE A 50 5.29 2.06 6.52
CA PHE A 50 6.57 2.25 5.84
C PHE A 50 6.82 3.74 5.55
N ASN A 51 5.81 4.48 5.11
CA ASN A 51 5.94 5.92 4.90
C ASN A 51 6.24 6.68 6.21
N LEU A 52 5.62 6.30 7.33
CA LEU A 52 5.93 6.88 8.64
C LEU A 52 7.39 6.63 9.07
N LEU A 53 7.91 5.42 8.80
CA LEU A 53 9.32 5.10 9.05
C LEU A 53 10.25 5.95 8.18
N VAL A 54 9.96 6.07 6.88
CA VAL A 54 10.74 6.90 5.95
C VAL A 54 10.75 8.37 6.39
N ILE A 55 9.60 8.93 6.78
CA ILE A 55 9.52 10.31 7.29
C ILE A 55 10.39 10.49 8.55
N SER A 56 10.38 9.50 9.45
CA SER A 56 11.17 9.55 10.68
C SER A 56 12.68 9.47 10.41
N LEU A 57 13.11 8.58 9.52
CA LEU A 57 14.52 8.45 9.11
C LEU A 57 15.03 9.69 8.38
N ASN A 58 14.18 10.30 7.55
CA ASN A 58 14.51 11.53 6.83
C ASN A 58 14.84 12.70 7.77
N LYS A 59 14.26 12.77 8.98
CA LYS A 59 14.61 13.81 9.97
C LYS A 59 16.05 13.69 10.47
N VAL A 60 16.56 12.47 10.58
CA VAL A 60 17.94 12.21 11.05
C VAL A 60 18.93 12.36 9.90
N ILE A 61 18.62 11.78 8.75
CA ILE A 61 19.49 11.78 7.56
C ILE A 61 19.60 13.19 6.93
N GLY A 62 18.53 13.98 7.01
CA GLY A 62 18.49 15.35 6.49
C GLY A 62 19.42 16.34 7.21
N LEU A 63 20.05 15.95 8.32
CA LEU A 63 21.09 16.73 8.98
C LEU A 63 22.37 16.84 8.12
N ILE A 64 22.58 15.91 7.18
CA ILE A 64 23.70 15.95 6.23
C ILE A 64 23.26 16.77 5.00
N PRO A 65 23.80 17.97 4.74
CA PRO A 65 23.18 18.95 3.83
C PRO A 65 22.98 18.47 2.39
N VAL A 66 23.97 17.80 1.81
CA VAL A 66 23.96 17.40 0.38
C VAL A 66 23.54 15.94 0.22
N PHE A 67 24.19 15.03 0.95
CA PHE A 67 23.90 13.60 0.87
C PHE A 67 22.50 13.28 1.41
N GLY A 68 22.11 13.91 2.51
CA GLY A 68 20.80 13.70 3.12
C GLY A 68 19.66 14.11 2.19
N LEU A 69 19.79 15.24 1.50
CA LEU A 69 18.78 15.71 0.55
C LEU A 69 18.55 14.72 -0.61
N LEU A 70 19.64 14.22 -1.23
CA LEU A 70 19.54 13.26 -2.33
C LEU A 70 18.82 11.97 -1.89
N VAL A 71 19.18 11.45 -0.72
CA VAL A 71 18.57 10.24 -0.15
C VAL A 71 17.07 10.46 0.11
N VAL A 72 16.70 11.60 0.71
CA VAL A 72 15.30 11.95 1.00
C VAL A 72 14.46 12.00 -0.29
N ILE A 73 15.00 12.61 -1.35
CA ILE A 73 14.32 12.72 -2.65
C ILE A 73 14.06 11.32 -3.22
N ILE A 74 15.08 10.46 -3.27
CA ILE A 74 14.96 9.09 -3.80
C ILE A 74 13.91 8.28 -3.03
N PHE A 75 13.93 8.33 -1.69
CA PHE A 75 12.95 7.61 -0.88
C PHE A 75 11.51 8.10 -1.11
N LYS A 76 11.29 9.42 -1.19
CA LYS A 76 9.97 9.98 -1.48
C LYS A 76 9.44 9.49 -2.84
N PHE A 77 10.25 9.61 -3.89
CA PHE A 77 9.86 9.16 -5.23
C PHE A 77 9.58 7.64 -5.26
N SER A 78 10.40 6.84 -4.57
CA SER A 78 10.18 5.39 -4.48
C SER A 78 8.80 5.04 -3.89
N VAL A 79 8.38 5.72 -2.81
CA VAL A 79 7.06 5.53 -2.20
C VAL A 79 5.94 5.89 -3.18
N TYR A 80 6.06 7.03 -3.89
CA TYR A 80 5.07 7.43 -4.89
C TYR A 80 4.97 6.44 -6.06
N ILE A 81 6.10 5.94 -6.56
CA ILE A 81 6.12 4.92 -7.63
C ILE A 81 5.40 3.65 -7.18
N VAL A 82 5.69 3.18 -5.96
CA VAL A 82 5.02 2.00 -5.38
C VAL A 82 3.52 2.24 -5.24
N LEU A 83 3.10 3.41 -4.76
CA LEU A 83 1.68 3.76 -4.61
C LEU A 83 0.94 3.73 -5.96
N ILE A 84 1.49 4.42 -6.98
CA ILE A 84 0.89 4.48 -8.32
C ILE A 84 0.84 3.08 -8.95
N TYR A 85 1.93 2.31 -8.84
CA TYR A 85 1.98 0.95 -9.39
C TYR A 85 1.00 0.01 -8.69
N ALA A 86 0.81 0.15 -7.38
CA ALA A 86 -0.15 -0.64 -6.62
C ALA A 86 -1.60 -0.33 -7.03
N MET A 87 -1.92 0.94 -7.26
CA MET A 87 -3.22 1.38 -7.80
C MET A 87 -3.42 0.86 -9.23
N TYR A 88 -2.40 0.96 -10.09
CA TYR A 88 -2.44 0.42 -11.45
C TYR A 88 -2.72 -1.09 -11.45
N CYS A 89 -2.10 -1.86 -10.55
CA CYS A 89 -2.36 -3.28 -10.40
C CYS A 89 -3.84 -3.58 -10.05
N VAL A 90 -4.49 -2.74 -9.25
CA VAL A 90 -5.93 -2.87 -8.97
C VAL A 90 -6.74 -2.65 -10.25
N CYS A 91 -6.43 -1.63 -11.05
CA CYS A 91 -7.13 -1.34 -12.31
C CYS A 91 -7.08 -2.52 -13.28
N ILE A 92 -5.95 -3.22 -13.38
CA ILE A 92 -5.81 -4.43 -14.21
C ILE A 92 -6.28 -5.71 -13.49
N ARG A 93 -6.97 -5.59 -12.35
CA ARG A 93 -7.50 -6.68 -11.52
C ARG A 93 -6.42 -7.65 -11.01
N LYS A 94 -5.16 -7.22 -10.95
CA LYS A 94 -4.04 -8.05 -10.48
C LYS A 94 -3.85 -7.84 -8.98
N VAL A 95 -3.84 -8.94 -8.23
CA VAL A 95 -3.51 -8.92 -6.80
C VAL A 95 -1.99 -8.83 -6.67
N TRP A 96 -1.49 -7.61 -6.61
CA TRP A 96 -0.07 -7.34 -6.44
C TRP A 96 0.27 -7.11 -4.97
N ARG A 97 1.41 -7.67 -4.56
CA ARG A 97 1.95 -7.55 -3.20
C ARG A 97 3.15 -6.63 -3.26
N ILE A 98 3.17 -5.61 -2.40
CA ILE A 98 4.29 -4.68 -2.33
C ILE A 98 5.57 -5.48 -2.00
N PRO A 99 6.65 -5.34 -2.79
CA PRO A 99 7.90 -6.04 -2.54
C PRO A 99 8.46 -5.64 -1.18
N ILE A 100 9.22 -6.55 -0.56
CA ILE A 100 9.88 -6.39 0.75
C ILE A 100 8.88 -6.34 1.92
N ILE A 101 7.95 -5.38 1.94
CA ILE A 101 7.07 -5.11 3.07
C ILE A 101 5.68 -5.78 2.96
N GLY A 102 5.18 -6.05 1.75
CA GLY A 102 3.83 -6.56 1.55
C GLY A 102 3.58 -8.00 2.01
N ARG A 103 4.59 -8.69 2.55
CA ARG A 103 4.43 -10.01 3.19
C ARG A 103 3.91 -9.90 4.62
N VAL A 104 4.00 -8.73 5.23
CA VAL A 104 3.54 -8.50 6.60
C VAL A 104 2.00 -8.43 6.59
N ASN A 105 1.38 -9.31 7.38
CA ASN A 105 -0.07 -9.30 7.60
C ASN A 105 -0.33 -8.89 9.04
N ILE A 106 -0.84 -7.68 9.24
CA ILE A 106 -1.13 -7.14 10.57
C ILE A 106 -2.55 -7.52 10.97
N ILE A 107 -3.50 -7.36 10.04
CA ILE A 107 -4.89 -7.78 10.19
C ILE A 107 -4.97 -9.26 9.87
N LYS A 108 -5.31 -10.08 10.87
CA LYS A 108 -5.38 -11.53 10.74
C LYS A 108 -6.59 -11.94 9.90
N ASN A 109 -6.35 -12.84 8.97
CA ASN A 109 -7.35 -13.39 8.06
C ASN A 109 -7.72 -14.80 8.55
N ASN A 110 -8.45 -14.89 9.66
CA ASN A 110 -9.19 -16.11 10.01
C ASN A 110 -10.32 -16.30 9.00
#